data_AF-G5E058-F1
#
_entry.id   AF-G5E058-F1
#
_cell.length_a   1.000
_cell.length_b   1.000
_cell.length_c   1.000
_cell.angle_alpha   90.00
_cell.angle_beta   90.00
_cell.angle_gamma   90.00
#
_symmetry.space_group_name_H-M   'P 1'
#
loop_
_entity.id
_entity.type
_entity.pdbx_description
1 polymer ?
#
loop_
_entity_poly.entity_id
_entity_poly.type
_entity_poly.pdbx_seq_one_letter_code
_entity_poly.pdbx_strand_id
1 'polypeptide(L)'
;MASAGGGALSIMEYFGGENGNRCGYCKSDSGNLSHGMWAHSLTVQDYQDLIDRGWRRSGMYVYKPIMNETCCPQYTIRLSALNFQLNKSHKKVLKKMLKYLRVGEVSHSN
;
A
#
# COMPACT_ATOMS: atom_id res chain seq x y z
N MET A 1 -10.94 -9.24 -20.90
CA MET A 1 -10.64 -10.64 -21.24
C MET A 1 -9.84 -11.20 -20.07
N ALA A 2 -10.48 -11.99 -19.21
CA ALA A 2 -9.78 -12.64 -18.10
C ALA A 2 -9.16 -13.93 -18.64
N SER A 3 -7.85 -13.93 -18.84
CA SER A 3 -7.11 -15.12 -19.20
C SER A 3 -7.08 -16.05 -17.98
N ALA A 4 -7.96 -17.04 -17.95
CA ALA A 4 -7.84 -18.18 -17.06
C ALA A 4 -6.71 -19.11 -17.55
N GLY A 5 -5.46 -18.64 -17.43
CA GLY A 5 -4.31 -19.53 -17.39
C GLY A 5 -4.26 -20.19 -16.02
N GLY A 6 -3.80 -21.44 -15.92
CA GLY A 6 -3.71 -22.22 -14.67
C GLY A 6 -2.73 -21.65 -13.64
N GLY A 7 -2.96 -20.41 -13.19
CA GLY A 7 -2.25 -19.71 -12.14
C GLY A 7 -2.97 -19.87 -10.80
N ALA A 8 -2.24 -19.59 -9.71
CA ALA A 8 -2.76 -19.62 -8.36
C ALA A 8 -4.11 -18.88 -8.24
N LEU A 9 -5.03 -19.40 -7.43
CA LEU A 9 -6.33 -18.81 -7.20
C LEU A 9 -6.29 -17.85 -6.00
N SER A 10 -7.01 -16.73 -6.08
CA SER A 10 -7.30 -15.87 -4.93
C SER A 10 -8.54 -16.39 -4.20
N ILE A 11 -8.44 -16.55 -2.88
CA ILE A 11 -9.52 -16.98 -2.00
C ILE A 11 -9.71 -15.89 -0.94
N MET A 12 -10.86 -15.22 -1.00
CA MET A 12 -11.17 -14.08 -0.15
C MET A 12 -12.45 -14.36 0.64
N GLU A 13 -12.43 -14.03 1.93
CA GLU A 13 -13.60 -14.06 2.80
C GLU A 13 -14.05 -12.62 3.08
N TYR A 14 -15.25 -12.25 2.66
CA TYR A 14 -15.74 -10.88 2.79
C TYR A 14 -16.55 -10.71 4.07
N PHE A 15 -16.22 -9.71 4.88
CA PHE A 15 -16.87 -9.46 6.17
C PHE A 15 -17.91 -8.34 6.14
N GLY A 16 -18.01 -7.57 5.06
CA GLY A 16 -18.91 -6.41 5.00
C GLY A 16 -18.26 -5.12 5.50
N GLY A 17 -19.09 -4.14 5.85
CA GLY A 17 -18.67 -2.88 6.47
C GLY A 17 -18.83 -2.95 7.99
N GLU A 18 -17.81 -2.52 8.73
CA GLU A 18 -17.84 -2.49 10.19
C GLU A 18 -18.48 -1.22 10.74
N ASN A 19 -19.04 -1.31 11.95
CA ASN A 19 -19.36 -0.14 12.76
C ASN A 19 -18.06 0.65 13.00
N GLY A 20 -18.04 1.93 12.62
CA GLY A 20 -16.81 2.70 12.49
C GLY A 20 -15.88 2.60 13.70
N ASN A 21 -14.61 2.33 13.42
CA ASN A 21 -13.55 2.22 14.41
C ASN A 21 -13.05 3.61 14.86
N ARG A 22 -12.24 3.63 15.92
CA ARG A 22 -11.51 4.84 16.35
C ARG A 22 -10.67 5.40 15.20
N CYS A 23 -10.79 6.69 14.95
CA CYS A 23 -10.06 7.35 13.89
C CYS A 23 -8.58 7.53 14.25
N GLY A 24 -7.69 7.04 13.40
CA GLY A 24 -6.24 7.21 13.58
C GLY A 24 -5.74 8.66 13.47
N TYR A 25 -6.49 9.53 12.79
CA TYR A 25 -6.12 10.93 12.53
C TYR A 25 -6.66 11.87 13.61
N CYS A 26 -7.96 12.15 13.60
CA CYS A 26 -8.60 13.06 14.55
C CYS A 26 -8.87 12.45 15.93
N LYS A 27 -8.59 11.16 16.12
CA LYS A 27 -8.74 10.41 17.40
C LYS A 27 -10.18 10.27 17.91
N SER A 28 -11.18 10.61 17.09
CA SER A 28 -12.59 10.34 17.41
C SER A 28 -12.82 8.85 17.66
N ASP A 29 -13.68 8.53 18.63
CA ASP A 29 -13.96 7.14 19.02
C ASP A 29 -14.71 6.36 17.93
N SER A 30 -15.40 7.06 17.03
CA SER A 30 -16.03 6.52 15.84
C SER A 30 -15.68 7.36 14.61
N GLY A 31 -15.89 6.79 13.42
CA GLY A 31 -15.73 7.51 12.15
C GLY A 31 -14.64 6.99 11.22
N ASN A 32 -13.97 5.88 11.54
CA ASN A 32 -13.17 5.12 10.57
C ASN A 32 -13.99 3.94 10.03
N LEU A 33 -14.63 4.10 8.88
CA LEU A 33 -15.49 3.08 8.27
C LEU A 33 -14.80 2.46 7.07
N SER A 34 -14.82 1.13 6.98
CA SER A 34 -14.28 0.41 5.84
C SER A 34 -15.02 -0.89 5.58
N HIS A 35 -15.01 -1.31 4.32
CA HIS A 35 -15.29 -2.70 3.97
C HIS A 35 -14.04 -3.54 4.18
N GLY A 36 -14.20 -4.73 4.75
CA GLY A 36 -13.11 -5.64 5.07
C GLY A 36 -13.25 -7.01 4.40
N MET A 37 -12.12 -7.63 4.10
CA MET A 37 -12.01 -9.01 3.65
C MET A 37 -10.72 -9.65 4.14
N TRP A 38 -10.74 -10.96 4.36
CA TRP A 38 -9.57 -11.77 4.67
C TRP A 38 -9.07 -12.50 3.43
N ALA A 39 -7.80 -12.30 3.10
CA ALA A 39 -7.13 -12.95 1.98
C ALA A 39 -6.47 -14.25 2.43
N HIS A 40 -7.19 -15.38 2.34
CA HIS A 40 -6.62 -16.71 2.55
C HIS A 40 -5.56 -17.03 1.49
N SER A 41 -5.80 -16.61 0.26
CA SER A 41 -4.83 -16.60 -0.85
C SER A 41 -5.10 -15.38 -1.71
N LEU A 42 -4.06 -14.70 -2.20
CA LEU A 42 -4.22 -13.55 -3.08
C LEU A 42 -3.08 -13.50 -4.10
N THR A 43 -3.43 -13.54 -5.38
CA THR A 43 -2.46 -13.40 -6.45
C THR A 43 -1.92 -11.97 -6.52
N VAL A 44 -0.73 -11.82 -7.08
CA VAL A 44 -0.11 -10.50 -7.28
C VAL A 44 -0.98 -9.63 -8.21
N GLN A 45 -1.59 -10.22 -9.23
CA GLN A 45 -2.43 -9.48 -10.17
C GLN A 45 -3.73 -9.01 -9.51
N ASP A 46 -4.43 -9.88 -8.78
CA ASP A 46 -5.65 -9.48 -8.08
C ASP A 46 -5.35 -8.44 -7.00
N TYR A 47 -4.21 -8.55 -6.32
CA TYR A 47 -3.75 -7.52 -5.39
C TYR A 47 -3.54 -6.16 -6.07
N GLN A 48 -2.91 -6.15 -7.25
CA GLN A 48 -2.71 -4.93 -8.04
C GLN A 48 -4.06 -4.31 -8.43
N ASP A 49 -5.01 -5.11 -8.91
CA ASP A 49 -6.34 -4.66 -9.32
C ASP A 49 -7.14 -4.12 -8.13
N LEU A 50 -6.99 -4.71 -6.95
CA LEU A 50 -7.60 -4.24 -5.70
C LEU A 50 -7.05 -2.87 -5.30
N ILE A 51 -5.71 -2.69 -5.25
CA ILE A 51 -5.10 -1.41 -4.90
C ILE A 51 -5.52 -0.31 -5.86
N ASP A 52 -5.59 -0.60 -7.16
CA ASP A 52 -6.00 0.37 -8.18
C ASP A 52 -7.45 0.82 -8.03
N ARG A 53 -8.27 0.06 -7.29
CA ARG A 53 -9.66 0.39 -6.92
C ARG A 53 -9.79 0.98 -5.51
N GLY A 54 -8.67 1.31 -4.87
CA GLY A 54 -8.61 1.95 -3.55
C GLY A 54 -8.63 0.99 -2.37
N TRP A 55 -8.44 -0.32 -2.59
CA TRP A 55 -8.25 -1.27 -1.49
C TRP A 55 -6.83 -1.17 -0.91
N ARG A 56 -6.71 -1.51 0.37
CA ARG A 56 -5.50 -1.44 1.19
C ARG A 56 -5.31 -2.77 1.90
N ARG A 57 -4.11 -3.05 2.41
CA ARG A 57 -3.78 -4.34 3.06
C ARG A 57 -2.94 -4.16 4.33
N SER A 58 -3.32 -4.90 5.38
CA SER A 58 -2.60 -5.04 6.65
C SER A 58 -2.50 -6.54 6.98
N GLY A 59 -1.36 -7.16 6.72
CA GLY A 59 -1.21 -8.61 6.86
C GLY A 59 -2.10 -9.37 5.85
N MET A 60 -3.01 -10.21 6.32
CA MET A 60 -3.99 -10.90 5.46
C MET A 60 -5.31 -10.13 5.32
N TYR A 61 -5.51 -9.07 6.10
CA TYR A 61 -6.71 -8.25 6.03
C TYR A 61 -6.58 -7.22 4.90
N VAL A 62 -7.57 -7.16 4.02
CA VAL A 62 -7.67 -6.21 2.91
C VAL A 62 -8.93 -5.38 3.12
N TYR A 63 -8.84 -4.06 2.99
CA TYR A 63 -9.92 -3.16 3.34
C TYR A 63 -10.01 -1.93 2.44
N LYS A 64 -11.22 -1.39 2.29
CA LYS A 64 -11.49 -0.18 1.53
C LYS A 64 -12.28 0.82 2.38
N PRO A 65 -11.70 1.98 2.74
CA PRO A 65 -12.40 3.01 3.47
C PRO A 65 -13.65 3.51 2.72
N ILE A 66 -14.73 3.77 3.46
CA ILE A 66 -15.94 4.41 2.95
C ILE A 66 -15.73 5.92 3.04
N MET A 67 -15.22 6.51 1.95
CA MET A 67 -14.63 7.85 1.94
C MET A 67 -15.61 8.98 2.23
N ASN A 68 -16.89 8.80 1.90
CA ASN A 68 -17.97 9.75 2.14
C ASN A 68 -18.54 9.69 3.57
N GLU A 69 -18.24 8.65 4.32
CA GLU A 69 -18.73 8.45 5.70
C GLU A 69 -17.62 8.56 6.74
N THR A 70 -16.38 8.28 6.33
CA THR A 70 -15.21 8.37 7.21
C THR A 70 -14.86 9.82 7.51
N CYS A 71 -14.66 10.15 8.79
CA CYS A 71 -14.40 11.53 9.25
C CYS A 71 -13.07 12.12 8.73
N CYS A 72 -12.07 11.28 8.46
CA CYS A 72 -10.79 11.65 7.87
C CYS A 72 -10.53 10.78 6.64
N PRO A 73 -10.97 11.23 5.44
CA PRO A 73 -10.86 10.45 4.22
C PRO A 73 -9.41 10.09 3.90
N GLN A 74 -9.18 8.81 3.64
CA GLN A 74 -7.84 8.28 3.41
C GLN A 74 -7.59 8.11 1.90
N TYR A 75 -6.98 9.10 1.26
CA TYR A 75 -6.59 9.01 -0.14
C TYR A 75 -5.27 8.25 -0.30
N THR A 76 -5.30 7.15 -1.04
CA THR A 76 -4.10 6.39 -1.38
C THR A 76 -3.30 7.14 -2.45
N ILE A 77 -2.05 7.50 -2.13
CA ILE A 77 -1.11 8.04 -3.10
C ILE A 77 -0.31 6.86 -3.68
N ARG A 78 -0.42 6.61 -4.99
CA ARG A 78 0.38 5.61 -5.68
C ARG A 78 1.61 6.27 -6.31
N LEU A 79 2.79 5.84 -5.89
CA LEU A 79 4.04 6.19 -6.58
C LEU A 79 4.23 5.26 -7.77
N SER A 80 4.31 5.82 -8.98
CA SER A 80 4.65 5.04 -10.18
C SER A 80 6.15 4.74 -10.18
N ALA A 81 6.54 3.67 -9.49
CA ALA A 81 7.95 3.30 -9.30
C ALA A 81 8.71 3.11 -10.62
N LEU A 82 8.05 2.57 -11.65
CA LEU A 82 8.65 2.39 -12.99
C LEU A 82 8.93 3.72 -13.70
N ASN A 83 8.20 4.78 -13.36
CA ASN A 83 8.39 6.12 -13.90
C ASN A 83 9.26 7.01 -13.01
N PHE A 84 9.89 6.44 -11.97
CA PHE A 84 10.71 7.22 -11.05
C PHE A 84 11.95 7.80 -11.76
N GLN A 85 12.11 9.11 -11.67
CA GLN A 85 13.26 9.83 -12.23
C GLN A 85 14.16 10.35 -11.10
N LEU A 86 15.44 9.99 -11.16
CA LEU A 86 16.43 10.40 -10.16
C LEU A 86 16.73 11.90 -10.26
N ASN A 87 16.47 12.66 -9.19
CA ASN A 87 16.90 14.05 -9.06
C ASN A 87 18.37 14.15 -8.58
N LYS A 88 18.88 15.39 -8.43
CA LYS A 88 20.27 15.63 -8.00
C LYS A 88 20.57 15.06 -6.60
N SER A 89 19.65 15.17 -5.64
CA SER A 89 19.86 14.65 -4.29
C SER A 89 19.87 13.12 -4.25
N HIS A 90 18.97 12.46 -4.99
CA HIS A 90 18.96 11.01 -5.13
C HIS A 90 20.27 10.50 -5.74
N LYS A 91 20.76 11.15 -6.80
CA LYS A 91 22.07 10.81 -7.41
C LYS A 91 23.22 10.97 -6.42
N LYS A 92 23.19 11.98 -5.55
CA LYS A 92 24.20 12.18 -4.49
C LYS A 92 24.20 11.03 -3.50
N VAL A 93 23.03 10.58 -3.04
CA VAL A 93 22.90 9.42 -2.13
C VAL A 93 23.40 8.14 -2.81
N LEU A 94 23.00 7.90 -4.06
CA LEU A 94 23.45 6.72 -4.82
C LEU A 94 24.98 6.67 -4.94
N LYS A 95 25.63 7.81 -5.23
CA LYS A 95 27.09 7.91 -5.27
C LYS A 95 27.76 7.57 -3.94
N LYS A 96 27.20 8.03 -2.82
CA LYS A 96 27.71 7.69 -1.48
C LYS A 96 27.61 6.18 -1.22
N MET A 97 26.47 5.58 -1.54
CA MET A 97 26.27 4.13 -1.39
C MET A 97 27.24 3.33 -2.25
N LEU A 98 27.41 3.72 -3.52
CA LEU A 98 28.37 3.06 -4.42
C LEU A 98 29.82 3.22 -3.94
N LYS A 99 30.19 4.37 -3.37
CA LYS A 99 31.51 4.57 -2.77
C LYS A 99 31.70 3.64 -1.58
N TYR A 100 30.72 3.56 -0.70
CA TYR A 100 30.73 2.67 0.46
C TYR A 100 30.89 1.20 0.04
N LEU A 101 30.10 0.73 -0.93
CA LEU A 101 30.17 -0.65 -1.41
C LEU A 101 31.52 -0.99 -2.07
N ARG A 102 32.19 -0.01 -2.69
CA ARG A 102 33.48 -0.22 -3.37
C ARG A 102 34.69 -0.16 -2.45
N VAL A 103 34.68 0.75 -1.48
CA VAL A 103 35.89 1.12 -0.70
C VAL A 103 35.69 0.92 0.81
N GLY A 104 34.45 0.67 1.27
CA GLY A 104 34.11 0.54 2.70
C GLY A 104 33.98 1.88 3.44
N GLU A 105 34.24 3.01 2.78
CA GLU A 105 34.20 4.33 3.41
C GLU A 105 32.78 4.91 3.50
N VAL A 106 32.33 5.24 4.71
CA VAL A 106 31.11 6.02 4.94
C VAL A 106 31.49 7.49 4.97
N SER A 107 31.07 8.26 3.97
CA SER A 107 31.24 9.72 4.00
C SER A 107 30.26 10.32 5.01
N HIS A 108 30.73 10.65 6.21
CA HIS A 108 29.99 11.52 7.14
C HIS A 108 29.87 12.90 6.49
N SER A 109 28.66 13.28 6.11
CA SER A 109 28.36 14.68 5.85
C SER A 109 27.93 15.30 7.17
N ASN A 110 28.70 16.29 7.63
CA ASN A 110 28.22 17.28 8.61
C ASN A 110 26.94 17.94 8.11
#